data_AF-A0AAD7ZF18-F1
#
_entry.id   AF-A0AAD7ZF18-F1
#
_cell.length_a   1.000
_cell.length_b   1.000
_cell.length_c   1.000
_cell.angle_alpha   90.00
_cell.angle_beta   90.00
_cell.angle_gamma   90.00
#
_symmetry.space_group_name_H-M   'P 1'
#
loop_
_entity.id
_entity.type
_entity.pdbx_description
1 polymer ?
#
loop_
_entity_poly.entity_id
_entity_poly.type
_entity_poly.pdbx_seq_one_letter_code
_entity_poly.pdbx_strand_id
1 'polypeptide(L)'
;RNIVTETFLREATFYSDISNLMSKENFKNESKSITAKCMYTNMEPSHEVIVLDDLKKRGFRVTKVALGLDLKHCLLVMRTVAHYHASTVKRIKHCFNPSWIASLSSTQMVVCHNSLTPV
;
A
#
# COMPACT_ATOMS: atom_id res chain seq x y z
N ARG A 1 -9.63 -3.39 24.21
CA ARG A 1 -8.80 -2.97 23.05
C ARG A 1 -9.70 -2.17 22.12
N ASN A 2 -9.30 -0.96 21.72
CA ASN A 2 -10.11 -0.09 20.88
C ASN A 2 -9.77 -0.37 19.40
N ILE A 3 -10.59 -1.18 18.73
CA ILE A 3 -10.32 -1.73 17.39
C ILE A 3 -10.15 -0.63 16.32
N VAL A 4 -10.78 0.53 16.55
CA VAL A 4 -10.75 1.69 15.65
C VAL A 4 -9.34 2.28 15.57
N THR A 5 -8.71 2.57 16.72
CA THR A 5 -7.35 3.13 16.82
C THR A 5 -6.30 2.22 16.19
N GLU A 6 -6.38 0.90 16.40
CA GLU A 6 -5.43 -0.04 15.79
C GLU A 6 -5.51 -0.06 14.26
N THR A 7 -6.70 0.15 13.70
CA THR A 7 -6.89 0.18 12.24
C THR A 7 -6.28 1.43 11.63
N PHE A 8 -6.50 2.59 12.27
CA PHE A 8 -5.88 3.84 11.86
C PHE A 8 -4.35 3.78 11.92
N LEU A 9 -3.77 3.25 13.02
CA LEU A 9 -2.32 3.15 13.17
C LEU A 9 -1.68 2.31 12.06
N ARG A 10 -2.33 1.20 11.66
CA ARG A 10 -1.87 0.38 10.53
C ARG A 10 -1.88 1.16 9.22
N GLU A 11 -2.97 1.89 8.95
CA GLU A 11 -3.12 2.69 7.74
C GLU A 11 -2.12 3.86 7.69
N ALA A 12 -1.97 4.60 8.78
CA ALA A 12 -1.03 5.71 8.88
C ALA A 12 0.42 5.24 8.69
N THR A 13 0.80 4.10 9.30
CA THR A 13 2.12 3.47 9.12
C THR A 13 2.33 3.01 7.68
N PHE A 14 1.29 2.45 7.06
CA PHE A 14 1.34 2.05 5.66
C PHE A 14 1.63 3.24 4.75
N TYR A 15 0.90 4.35 4.91
CA TYR A 15 1.09 5.54 4.08
C TYR A 15 2.41 6.27 4.37
N SER A 16 2.91 6.30 5.60
CA SER A 16 4.22 6.89 5.92
C SER A 16 5.38 6.12 5.30
N ASP A 17 5.31 4.79 5.29
CA ASP A 17 6.45 3.95 4.96
C ASP A 17 6.41 3.48 3.50
N ILE A 18 5.30 2.88 3.09
CA ILE A 18 5.19 2.18 1.80
C ILE A 18 5.06 3.17 0.65
N SER A 19 4.33 4.28 0.81
CA SER A 19 4.20 5.30 -0.25
C SER A 19 5.58 5.83 -0.69
N ASN A 20 6.50 5.98 0.25
CA ASN A 20 7.88 6.42 -0.02
C ASN A 20 8.73 5.35 -0.71
N LEU A 21 8.54 4.07 -0.38
CA LEU A 21 9.24 2.96 -1.06
C LEU A 21 8.76 2.82 -2.51
N MET A 22 7.45 2.89 -2.73
CA MET A 22 6.83 2.85 -4.06
C MET A 22 7.37 3.94 -4.98
N SER A 23 7.58 5.15 -4.45
CA SER A 23 8.09 6.29 -5.21
C SER A 23 9.57 6.17 -5.60
N LYS A 24 10.34 5.34 -4.87
CA LYS A 24 11.76 5.08 -5.14
C LYS A 24 11.95 3.96 -6.15
N GLU A 25 11.02 3.01 -6.22
CA GLU A 25 11.01 1.92 -7.20
C GLU A 25 10.38 2.38 -8.53
N ASN A 26 11.04 3.34 -9.20
CA ASN A 26 10.67 3.71 -10.56
C ASN A 26 11.05 2.58 -11.51
N PHE A 27 10.08 1.75 -11.88
CA PHE A 27 10.22 0.88 -13.04
C PHE A 27 10.49 1.78 -14.25
N LYS A 28 11.59 1.53 -14.98
CA LYS A 28 12.20 2.44 -15.98
C LYS A 28 11.27 2.97 -17.09
N ASN A 29 10.01 2.54 -17.18
CA ASN A 29 9.11 2.82 -18.29
C ASN A 29 7.77 3.48 -17.94
N GLU A 30 7.50 3.84 -16.68
CA GLU A 30 6.26 4.58 -16.32
C GLU A 30 6.61 5.87 -15.57
N SER A 31 6.54 6.99 -16.30
CA SER A 31 7.05 8.31 -15.87
C SER A 31 6.21 9.04 -14.82
N LYS A 32 5.21 8.39 -14.21
CA LYS A 32 4.39 9.03 -13.18
C LYS A 32 3.84 7.98 -12.22
N SER A 33 4.28 8.07 -10.94
CA SER A 33 3.62 7.35 -9.85
C SER A 33 2.12 7.59 -9.93
N ILE A 34 1.30 6.55 -9.74
CA ILE A 34 -0.16 6.68 -9.67
C ILE A 34 -0.71 6.65 -8.25
N THR A 35 0.15 6.44 -7.27
CA THR A 35 -0.23 6.44 -5.86
C THR A 35 -0.27 7.87 -5.33
N ALA A 36 -1.00 8.05 -4.23
CA ALA A 36 -0.96 9.29 -3.49
C ALA A 36 0.31 9.34 -2.62
N LYS A 37 1.02 10.46 -2.68
CA LYS A 37 2.16 10.76 -1.82
C LYS A 37 1.64 11.15 -0.45
N CYS A 38 2.12 10.46 0.57
CA CYS A 38 1.89 10.86 1.95
C CYS A 38 2.73 12.10 2.28
N MET A 39 2.08 13.18 2.71
CA MET A 39 2.72 14.43 3.09
C MET A 39 2.93 14.52 4.61
N TYR A 40 1.98 14.00 5.39
CA TYR A 40 2.02 14.07 6.85
C TYR A 40 1.13 12.98 7.47
N THR A 41 1.52 12.48 8.65
CA THR A 41 0.69 11.63 9.51
C THR A 41 0.80 12.08 10.97
N ASN A 42 -0.31 12.01 11.70
CA ASN A 42 -0.37 12.10 13.15
C ASN A 42 -1.05 10.84 13.68
N MET A 43 -0.37 10.14 14.59
CA MET A 43 -0.80 8.87 15.16
C MET A 43 -1.23 9.00 16.63
N GLU A 44 -1.30 10.21 17.17
CA GLU A 44 -1.78 10.47 18.52
C GLU A 44 -3.27 10.11 18.61
N PRO A 45 -3.72 9.28 19.57
CA PRO A 45 -5.12 8.82 19.63
C PRO A 45 -6.17 9.93 19.71
N SER A 46 -5.79 11.11 20.19
CA SER A 46 -6.68 12.29 20.27
C SER A 46 -6.74 13.09 18.96
N HIS A 47 -5.81 12.86 18.03
CA HIS A 47 -5.61 13.65 16.81
C HIS A 47 -5.07 12.77 15.66
N GLU A 48 -5.81 11.72 15.30
CA GLU A 48 -5.50 10.81 14.20
C GLU A 48 -5.67 11.51 12.84
N VAL A 49 -4.57 11.73 12.11
CA VAL A 49 -4.59 12.44 10.81
C VAL A 49 -3.67 11.79 9.78
N ILE A 50 -4.13 11.67 8.54
CA ILE A 50 -3.32 11.33 7.37
C ILE A 50 -3.54 12.40 6.29
N VAL A 51 -2.46 13.00 5.79
CA VAL A 51 -2.51 14.01 4.72
C VAL A 51 -1.84 13.46 3.48
N LEU A 52 -2.61 13.37 2.39
CA LEU A 52 -2.19 12.86 1.09
C LEU A 52 -2.28 13.95 0.02
N ASP A 53 -1.51 13.83 -1.07
CA ASP A 53 -1.66 14.71 -2.22
C ASP A 53 -3.00 14.49 -2.96
N ASP A 54 -3.56 15.58 -3.49
CA ASP A 54 -4.81 15.52 -4.23
C ASP A 54 -4.59 14.97 -5.65
N LEU A 55 -4.96 13.70 -5.86
CA LEU A 55 -4.89 13.03 -7.15
C LEU A 55 -5.80 13.67 -8.21
N LYS A 56 -6.84 14.43 -7.84
CA LYS A 56 -7.69 15.12 -8.82
C LYS A 56 -6.92 16.16 -9.61
N LYS A 57 -5.95 16.83 -8.98
CA LYS A 57 -5.03 17.78 -9.63
C LYS A 57 -4.13 17.11 -10.67
N ARG A 58 -3.90 15.80 -10.51
CA ARG A 58 -3.14 14.96 -11.45
C ARG A 58 -4.00 14.34 -12.55
N GLY A 59 -5.30 14.61 -12.57
CA GLY A 59 -6.24 14.12 -13.58
C GLY A 59 -6.96 12.82 -13.21
N PHE A 60 -6.70 12.24 -12.04
CA PHE A 60 -7.40 11.03 -11.61
C PHE A 60 -8.87 11.35 -11.28
N ARG A 61 -9.76 10.44 -11.68
CA ARG A 61 -11.21 10.56 -11.50
C ARG A 61 -11.77 9.19 -11.12
N VAL A 62 -12.87 9.22 -10.35
CA VAL A 62 -13.66 8.02 -10.11
C VAL A 62 -14.44 7.72 -11.38
N THR A 63 -14.21 6.54 -11.96
CA THR A 63 -14.97 6.06 -13.11
C THR A 63 -16.39 5.69 -12.68
N LYS A 64 -17.37 5.88 -13.57
CA LYS A 64 -18.75 5.43 -13.33
C LYS A 64 -18.75 3.91 -13.18
N VAL A 65 -19.13 3.40 -12.00
CA VAL A 65 -19.13 1.96 -11.67
C VAL A 65 -19.87 1.13 -12.74
N ALA A 66 -20.96 1.66 -13.29
CA ALA A 66 -21.75 1.02 -14.33
C ALA A 66 -21.01 0.76 -15.65
N LEU A 67 -19.90 1.46 -15.93
CA LEU A 67 -19.10 1.29 -17.14
C LEU A 67 -18.00 0.23 -17.00
N GLY A 68 -17.75 -0.26 -15.78
CA GLY A 68 -16.64 -1.16 -15.49
C GLY A 68 -15.26 -0.50 -15.65
N LEU A 69 -14.20 -1.30 -15.47
CA LEU A 69 -12.83 -0.90 -15.82
C LEU A 69 -12.51 -1.42 -17.24
N ASP A 70 -11.99 -0.55 -18.10
CA ASP A 70 -11.38 -1.01 -19.35
C ASP A 70 -10.04 -1.71 -19.10
N LEU A 71 -9.53 -2.41 -20.12
CA LEU A 71 -8.28 -3.17 -20.02
C LEU A 71 -7.08 -2.30 -19.61
N LYS A 72 -7.02 -1.03 -20.05
CA LYS A 72 -5.90 -0.14 -19.70
C LYS A 72 -5.92 0.17 -18.21
N HIS A 73 -7.09 0.48 -17.65
CA HIS A 73 -7.25 0.69 -16.23
C HIS A 73 -6.98 -0.59 -15.43
N CYS A 74 -7.41 -1.76 -15.92
CA CYS A 74 -7.13 -3.04 -15.25
C CYS A 74 -5.63 -3.31 -15.15
N LEU A 75 -4.90 -3.15 -16.25
CA LEU A 75 -3.44 -3.34 -16.27
C LEU A 75 -2.74 -2.36 -15.32
N LEU A 76 -3.21 -1.11 -15.28
CA LEU A 76 -2.69 -0.09 -14.38
C LEU A 76 -2.89 -0.48 -12.90
N VAL A 77 -4.09 -0.93 -12.54
CA VAL A 77 -4.40 -1.42 -11.19
C VAL A 77 -3.55 -2.63 -10.83
N MET A 78 -3.46 -3.62 -11.71
CA MET A 78 -2.70 -4.85 -11.47
C MET A 78 -1.20 -4.56 -11.22
N ARG A 79 -0.60 -3.67 -12.03
CA ARG A 79 0.80 -3.22 -11.83
C ARG A 79 0.99 -2.55 -10.49
N THR A 80 0.02 -1.72 -10.09
CA THR A 80 0.09 -0.97 -8.83
C THR A 80 -0.01 -1.88 -7.62
N VAL A 81 -0.93 -2.85 -7.66
CA VAL A 81 -1.04 -3.89 -6.62
C VAL A 81 0.26 -4.70 -6.53
N ALA A 82 0.84 -5.10 -7.67
CA ALA A 82 2.12 -5.80 -7.70
C ALA A 82 3.26 -4.98 -7.08
N HIS A 83 3.32 -3.67 -7.36
CA HIS A 83 4.29 -2.77 -6.75
C HIS A 83 4.08 -2.66 -5.22
N TYR A 84 2.84 -2.51 -4.76
CA TYR A 84 2.52 -2.45 -3.33
C TYR A 84 2.95 -3.73 -2.61
N HIS A 85 2.74 -4.87 -3.25
CA HIS A 85 3.17 -6.16 -2.74
C HIS A 85 4.70 -6.24 -2.62
N ALA A 86 5.43 -5.90 -3.68
CA ALA A 86 6.90 -5.89 -3.69
C ALA A 86 7.49 -4.94 -2.63
N SER A 87 6.95 -3.72 -2.52
CA SER A 87 7.38 -2.72 -1.54
C SER A 87 7.11 -3.18 -0.10
N THR A 88 5.98 -3.84 0.15
CA THR A 88 5.66 -4.38 1.47
C THR A 88 6.61 -5.50 1.86
N VAL A 89 6.90 -6.44 0.95
CA VAL A 89 7.89 -7.51 1.18
C VAL A 89 9.27 -6.93 1.49
N LYS A 90 9.70 -5.91 0.73
CA LYS A 90 10.96 -5.21 0.97
C LYS A 90 11.00 -4.54 2.35
N ARG A 91 9.93 -3.85 2.75
CA ARG A 91 9.82 -3.26 4.10
C ARG A 91 9.93 -4.32 5.18
N ILE A 92 9.23 -5.45 5.01
CA ILE A 92 9.29 -6.54 5.99
C ILE A 92 10.72 -7.08 6.09
N LYS A 93 11.40 -7.38 4.96
CA LYS A 93 12.82 -7.82 4.96
C LYS A 93 13.78 -6.84 5.64
N HIS A 94 13.47 -5.55 5.59
CA HIS A 94 14.29 -4.52 6.22
C HIS A 94 14.02 -4.41 7.73
N CYS A 95 12.76 -4.48 8.16
CA CYS A 95 12.38 -4.36 9.57
C CYS A 95 12.53 -5.66 10.36
N PHE A 96 12.51 -6.78 9.66
CA PHE A 96 12.55 -8.12 10.21
C PHE A 96 13.41 -8.92 9.23
N ASN A 97 14.34 -9.77 9.68
CA ASN A 97 15.03 -10.69 8.77
C ASN A 97 14.41 -12.10 8.85
N PRO A 98 13.15 -12.29 8.38
CA PRO A 98 12.50 -13.58 8.50
C PRO A 98 13.04 -14.56 7.48
N SER A 99 13.42 -15.74 7.97
CA SER A 99 13.81 -16.89 7.15
C SER A 99 12.70 -17.33 6.17
N TRP A 100 11.42 -17.17 6.52
CA TRP A 100 10.29 -17.59 5.67
C TRP A 100 10.08 -16.72 4.42
N ILE A 101 10.53 -15.45 4.41
CA ILE A 101 10.39 -14.61 3.21
C ILE A 101 11.38 -15.06 2.11
N ALA A 102 12.46 -15.75 2.46
CA ALA A 102 13.38 -16.32 1.47
C ALA A 102 12.74 -17.45 0.64
N SER A 103 11.69 -18.12 1.16
CA SER A 103 10.98 -19.19 0.43
C SER A 103 9.83 -18.69 -0.44
N LEU A 104 9.47 -17.40 -0.37
CA LEU A 104 8.44 -16.80 -1.22
C LEU A 104 9.02 -16.50 -2.61
N SER A 105 9.09 -17.53 -3.45
CA SER A 105 9.28 -17.37 -4.89
C SER A 105 7.97 -16.92 -5.54
N SER A 106 7.95 -15.67 -6.00
CA SER A 106 7.09 -14.98 -6.99
C SER A 106 5.57 -15.26 -7.17
N THR A 107 4.91 -16.20 -6.47
CA THR A 107 3.53 -16.58 -6.82
C THR A 107 2.58 -16.76 -5.62
N GLN A 108 3.04 -16.72 -4.37
CA GLN A 108 2.16 -16.97 -3.22
C GLN A 108 1.89 -15.69 -2.40
N MET A 109 0.80 -15.01 -2.76
CA MET A 109 0.22 -13.93 -1.95
C MET A 109 -0.60 -14.57 -0.81
N VAL A 110 0.06 -14.94 0.28
CA VAL A 110 -0.65 -15.27 1.52
C VAL A 110 -1.14 -13.96 2.12
N VAL A 111 -2.43 -13.67 1.94
CA VAL A 111 -3.13 -12.72 2.81
C VAL A 111 -3.10 -13.36 4.19
N CYS A 112 -2.21 -12.89 5.07
CA CYS A 112 -2.23 -13.27 6.47
C CYS A 112 -3.50 -12.71 7.11
N HIS A 113 -4.63 -13.40 6.90
CA HIS A 113 -5.75 -13.29 7.81
C HIS A 113 -5.31 -13.87 9.15
N ASN A 114 -5.53 -13.09 10.21
CA ASN A 114 -5.35 -13.44 11.61
C ASN A 114 -5.51 -14.94 11.90
N SER A 115 -4.41 -15.59 12.24
CA SER A 115 -4.40 -16.85 13.00
C SER A 115 -3.34 -16.77 14.08
N LEU A 116 -3.49 -15.78 14.98
CA LEU A 116 -3.00 -15.93 16.35
C LEU A 116 -4.17 -16.45 17.18
N THR A 117 -4.31 -17.77 17.28
CA THR A 117 -4.97 -18.41 18.41
C THR A 117 -3.95 -19.34 19.05
N PRO A 118 -3.63 -19.16 20.34
CA PRO A 118 -2.79 -20.10 21.06
C PRO A 118 -3.62 -21.30 21.50
N VAL A 119 -3.02 -22.48 21.47
CA VAL A 119 -3.31 -23.57 22.42
C VAL A 119 -2.01 -23.84 23.16
#